data_AF-A0A0S8FR60-F1
#
_entry.id   AF-A0A0S8FR60-F1
#
_cell.length_a   1.000
_cell.length_b   1.000
_cell.length_c   1.000
_cell.angle_alpha   90.00
_cell.angle_beta   90.00
_cell.angle_gamma   90.00
#
_symmetry.space_group_name_H-M   'P 1'
#
loop_
_entity.id
_entity.type
_entity.pdbx_description
1 polymer ?
#
loop_
_entity_poly.entity_id
_entity_poly.type
_entity_poly.pdbx_seq_one_letter_code
_entity_poly.pdbx_strand_id
1 'polypeptide(L)' 'MELSSFIIPLGIFSYTFMLLAVLTGTRVIKVTFKIHRLLALIAIIGASTHAALVIYLNYF' A
#
# COMPACT_ATOMS: atom_id res chain seq x y z
N MET A 1 -16.01 -13.11 -9.18
CA MET A 1 -15.57 -11.70 -9.27
C MET A 1 -14.37 -11.65 -10.17
N GLU A 2 -14.33 -10.75 -11.14
CA GLU A 2 -13.16 -10.62 -12.02
C GLU A 2 -11.95 -10.09 -11.23
N LEU A 3 -10.77 -10.64 -11.51
CA LEU A 3 -9.53 -10.25 -10.86
C LEU A 3 -9.19 -8.77 -11.10
N SER A 4 -9.60 -8.23 -12.25
CA SER A 4 -9.55 -6.81 -12.64
C SER A 4 -10.26 -5.90 -11.63
N SER A 5 -11.37 -6.35 -11.05
CA SER A 5 -12.17 -5.58 -10.10
C SER A 5 -11.46 -5.37 -8.76
N PHE A 6 -10.45 -6.19 -8.44
CA PHE A 6 -9.66 -6.07 -7.21
C PHE A 6 -8.48 -5.10 -7.31
N ILE A 7 -8.08 -4.70 -8.52
CA ILE A 7 -6.97 -3.75 -8.72
C ILE A 7 -7.25 -2.43 -8.00
N ILE A 8 -8.44 -1.85 -8.21
CA ILE A 8 -8.79 -0.53 -7.69
C ILE A 8 -8.83 -0.53 -6.15
N PRO A 9 -9.57 -1.43 -5.47
CA PRO A 9 -9.56 -1.48 -4.00
C PRO A 9 -8.16 -1.70 -3.42
N LEU A 10 -7.36 -2.58 -4.03
CA LEU A 10 -5.99 -2.87 -3.58
C LEU A 10 -5.06 -1.67 -3.75
N GLY A 11 -5.22 -0.92 -4.84
CA GLY A 11 -4.49 0.32 -5.10
C GLY A 11 -4.81 1.40 -4.07
N ILE A 12 -6.10 1.62 -3.79
CA ILE A 12 -6.57 2.58 -2.77
C ILE A 12 -6.01 2.21 -1.40
N PHE A 13 -6.10 0.94 -1.02
CA PHE A 13 -5.57 0.44 0.25
C PHE A 13 -4.06 0.72 0.35
N SER A 14 -3.29 0.31 -0.66
CA SER A 14 -1.83 0.48 -0.67
C SER A 14 -1.41 1.94 -0.60
N TYR A 15 -2.08 2.82 -1.36
CA TYR A 15 -1.81 4.27 -1.33
C TYR A 15 -2.13 4.89 0.03
N THR A 16 -3.21 4.44 0.68
CA THR A 16 -3.59 4.95 2.00
C THR A 16 -2.52 4.61 3.05
N PHE A 17 -2.04 3.36 3.07
CA PHE A 17 -0.96 2.96 3.98
C PHE A 17 0.35 3.69 3.68
N MET A 18 0.66 3.90 2.39
CA MET A 18 1.83 4.66 1.99
C MET A 18 1.75 6.12 2.46
N LEU A 19 0.60 6.77 2.29
CA LEU A 19 0.38 8.13 2.78
C LEU A 19 0.52 8.18 4.31
N LEU A 20 -0.09 7.25 5.05
CA LEU A 20 0.06 7.15 6.50
C LEU A 20 1.51 6.93 6.93
N ALA A 21 2.27 6.09 6.21
CA ALA A 21 3.69 5.89 6.47
C ALA A 21 4.49 7.19 6.26
N VAL A 22 4.19 7.96 5.20
CA VAL A 22 4.82 9.26 4.96
C VAL A 22 4.47 10.27 6.06
N LEU A 23 3.19 10.43 6.40
CA LEU A 23 2.73 11.38 7.42
C LEU A 23 3.25 11.04 8.82
N THR A 24 3.40 9.76 9.13
CA THR A 24 4.00 9.31 10.40
C THR A 24 5.52 9.46 10.40
N GLY A 25 6.19 9.26 9.27
CA GLY A 25 7.63 9.44 9.11
C GLY A 25 8.07 10.91 9.19
N THR A 26 7.27 11.83 8.64
CA THR A 26 7.48 13.29 8.72
C THR A 26 7.03 13.89 10.06
N ARG A 27 6.54 13.06 10.99
CA ARG A 27 6.04 13.45 12.32
C ARG A 27 4.84 14.41 12.28
N VAL A 28 4.14 14.53 11.14
CA VAL A 28 2.84 15.21 11.07
C VAL A 28 1.83 14.47 11.96
N ILE A 29 1.85 13.14 11.89
CA ILE A 29 1.11 12.27 12.82
C ILE A 29 2.12 11.61 13.76
N LYS A 30 2.04 11.94 15.05
CA LYS A 30 2.94 11.37 16.06
C LYS A 30 2.47 9.96 16.45
N VAL A 31 3.23 8.95 16.03
CA VAL A 31 3.05 7.55 16.42
C VAL A 31 4.37 6.97 16.91
N THR A 32 4.31 5.81 17.60
CA THR A 32 5.53 5.11 18.00
C THR A 32 6.27 4.56 16.79
N PHE A 33 7.60 4.46 16.88
CA PHE A 33 8.44 3.90 15.81
C PHE A 33 7.98 2.50 15.37
N LYS A 34 7.51 1.67 16.32
CA LYS A 34 6.98 0.33 16.04
C LYS A 34 5.76 0.38 15.10
N ILE A 35 4.84 1.34 15.32
CA ILE A 35 3.65 1.51 14.49
C ILE A 35 4.04 2.04 13.09
N HIS A 36 4.92 3.05 13.01
CA HIS A 36 5.39 3.54 11.72
C HIS A 36 6.05 2.43 10.89
N ARG A 37 6.90 1.61 11.51
CA ARG A 37 7.55 0.47 10.84
C ARG A 37 6.51 -0.55 10.32
N LEU A 38 5.46 -0.82 11.08
CA LEU A 38 4.39 -1.72 10.64
C LEU A 38 3.61 -1.13 9.46
N LEU A 39 3.24 0.15 9.51
CA LEU A 39 2.56 0.85 8.43
C LEU A 39 3.39 0.85 7.14
N ALA A 40 4.70 1.13 7.25
CA ALA A 40 5.62 1.10 6.13
C ALA A 40 5.75 -0.29 5.51
N LEU A 41 5.83 -1.35 6.33
CA LEU A 41 5.86 -2.73 5.85
C LEU A 41 4.57 -3.11 5.09
N ILE A 42 3.40 -2.78 5.64
CA ILE A 42 2.10 -3.04 5.00
C ILE A 42 2.01 -2.28 3.68
N ALA A 43 2.44 -1.02 3.66
CA ALA A 43 2.47 -0.20 2.45
C ALA A 43 3.32 -0.82 1.35
N ILE A 44 4.53 -1.29 1.67
CA ILE A 44 5.45 -1.91 0.70
C ILE A 44 4.87 -3.21 0.15
N ILE A 45 4.34 -4.08 1.03
CA ILE A 45 3.75 -5.36 0.60
C ILE A 45 2.54 -5.11 -0.30
N GLY A 46 1.65 -4.20 0.11
CA GLY A 46 0.47 -3.82 -0.65
C GLY A 46 0.84 -3.26 -2.03
N ALA A 47 1.75 -2.29 -2.07
CA ALA A 47 2.21 -1.67 -3.32
C ALA A 47 2.88 -2.69 -4.25
N SER A 48 3.69 -3.60 -3.71
CA SER A 48 4.35 -4.66 -4.49
C SER A 48 3.33 -5.64 -5.07
N THR A 49 2.34 -6.04 -4.27
CA THR A 49 1.26 -6.93 -4.70
C THR A 49 0.38 -6.28 -5.76
N HIS A 50 0.04 -5.00 -5.57
CA HIS A 50 -0.72 -4.22 -6.53
C HIS A 50 0.03 -4.07 -7.86
N ALA A 51 1.32 -3.71 -7.81
CA ALA A 51 2.16 -3.62 -9.00
C ALA A 51 2.28 -4.97 -9.73
N ALA A 52 2.51 -6.07 -8.99
CA ALA A 52 2.58 -7.41 -9.56
C ALA A 52 1.25 -7.80 -10.24
N LEU A 53 0.11 -7.49 -9.62
CA LEU A 53 -1.20 -7.78 -10.19
C LEU A 53 -1.47 -6.96 -11.46
N VAL A 54 -1.11 -5.68 -11.46
CA VAL A 54 -1.23 -4.82 -12.64
C VAL A 54 -0.36 -5.35 -13.79
N ILE A 55 0.89 -5.73 -13.51
CA ILE A 55 1.77 -6.33 -14.52
C ILE A 55 1.16 -7.64 -15.05
N TYR A 56 0.69 -8.51 -14.15
CA TYR A 56 0.07 -9.76 -14.53
C TYR A 56 -1.10 -9.54 -15.50
N LEU A 57 -2.04 -8.65 -15.15
CA LEU A 57 -3.24 -8.40 -15.96
C LEU A 57 -3.01 -7.63 -17.27
N ASN A 58 -1.87 -6.94 -17.41
CA ASN A 58 -1.55 -6.22 -18.65
C ASN A 58 -0.72 -7.05 -19.62
N TYR A 59 0.10 -7.99 -19.13
CA TYR A 59 1.07 -8.72 -19.94
C TYR A 59 0.78 -10.23 -20.09
N PHE A 60 -0.15 -10.78 -19.32
CA PHE A 60 -0.53 -12.20 -19.32
C PHE A 60 -2.04 -12.36 -19.33
#